data_AF-A0A1S4C5Z1-F1
#
_entry.id   AF-A0A1S4C5Z1-F1
#
_cell.length_a   1.000
_cell.length_b   1.000
_cell.length_c   1.000
_cell.angle_alpha   90.00
_cell.angle_beta   90.00
_cell.angle_gamma   90.00
#
_symmetry.space_group_name_H-M   'P 1'
#
loop_
_entity.id
_entity.type
_entity.pdbx_description
1 polymer ?
#
loop_
_entity_poly.entity_id
_entity_poly.type
_entity_poly.pdbx_seq_one_letter_code
_entity_poly.pdbx_strand_id
1 'polypeptide(L)'
;MRGEISGLKTLIMKDSSSAYYIHCFAHQLQLTLVAMSKKHLDVEDFFCHVTNVLNVIGVSFKRRDLLCHLQAEKLEQLLESGEIHTGRGLNQERGLQRSGNTRWGSHFKTLDNFIVIFSSIIRVLEVIEHEGSTSNERNQEKYLLSEIITFKFIFMLHLMLKVLAMSNELNKILQKRDQDIVNVVEFFIITKKRLQDMRETG
;
A
#
# COMPACT_ATOMS: atom_id res chain seq x y z
N MET A 1 6.18 -12.65 -16.80
CA MET A 1 7.47 -12.71 -17.53
C MET A 1 7.17 -12.89 -19.02
N ARG A 2 7.21 -11.81 -19.80
CA ARG A 2 7.29 -11.84 -21.27
C ARG A 2 8.54 -11.04 -21.62
N GLY A 3 9.64 -11.74 -21.86
CA GLY A 3 10.88 -11.18 -22.39
C GLY A 3 11.25 -11.92 -23.66
N GLU A 4 12.18 -11.37 -24.43
CA GLU A 4 12.68 -11.88 -25.71
C GLU A 4 13.29 -13.29 -25.63
N ILE A 5 13.90 -13.61 -24.49
CA ILE A 5 14.31 -14.97 -24.16
C ILE A 5 13.04 -15.68 -23.69
N SER A 6 12.75 -16.86 -24.23
CA SER A 6 11.57 -17.68 -24.00
C SER A 6 11.38 -18.17 -22.54
N GLY A 7 11.79 -17.40 -21.54
CA GLY A 7 11.55 -17.59 -20.12
C GLY A 7 12.36 -18.74 -19.52
N LEU A 8 12.58 -18.66 -18.20
CA LEU A 8 13.20 -19.71 -17.41
C LEU A 8 12.57 -21.10 -17.66
N LYS A 9 11.25 -21.14 -17.92
CA LYS A 9 10.52 -22.36 -18.29
C LYS A 9 11.12 -23.06 -19.51
N THR A 10 11.41 -22.33 -20.59
CA THR A 10 11.92 -22.96 -21.82
C THR A 10 13.34 -23.47 -21.65
N LEU A 11 14.15 -22.81 -20.83
CA LEU A 11 15.48 -23.31 -20.48
C LEU A 11 15.38 -24.62 -19.68
N ILE A 12 14.53 -24.65 -18.63
CA ILE A 12 14.32 -25.86 -17.83
C ILE A 12 13.78 -27.02 -18.69
N MET A 13 12.85 -26.75 -19.61
CA MET A 13 12.28 -27.77 -20.49
C MET A 13 13.25 -28.28 -21.56
N LYS A 14 14.27 -27.49 -21.95
CA LYS A 14 15.35 -27.96 -22.82
C LYS A 14 16.28 -28.93 -22.12
N ASP A 15 16.58 -28.66 -20.85
CA ASP A 15 17.46 -29.52 -20.04
C ASP A 15 16.72 -30.75 -19.48
N SER A 16 15.42 -30.65 -19.23
CA SER A 16 14.59 -31.75 -18.74
C SER A 16 13.18 -31.68 -19.35
N SER A 17 12.94 -32.52 -20.36
CA SER A 17 11.65 -32.58 -21.06
C SER A 17 10.50 -33.10 -20.17
N SER A 18 10.82 -33.81 -19.09
CA SER A 18 9.85 -34.33 -18.12
C SER A 18 9.56 -33.38 -16.95
N ALA A 19 10.22 -32.22 -16.88
CA ALA A 19 10.02 -31.27 -15.79
C ALA A 19 8.63 -30.61 -15.85
N TYR A 20 7.90 -30.65 -14.73
CA TYR A 20 6.64 -29.93 -14.57
C TYR A 20 6.89 -28.54 -14.01
N TYR A 21 6.57 -27.51 -14.79
CA TYR A 21 6.64 -26.13 -14.36
C TYR A 21 5.28 -25.62 -13.88
N ILE A 22 5.16 -25.30 -12.60
CA ILE A 22 3.97 -24.69 -12.00
C ILE A 22 4.28 -23.22 -11.68
N HIS A 23 3.40 -22.32 -12.11
CA HIS A 23 3.52 -20.91 -11.76
C HIS A 23 3.23 -20.67 -10.28
N CYS A 24 3.99 -19.79 -9.65
CA CYS A 24 3.79 -19.40 -8.25
C CYS A 24 2.39 -18.79 -8.04
N PHE A 25 1.56 -19.42 -7.20
CA PHE A 25 0.20 -18.97 -6.90
C PHE A 25 0.16 -17.59 -6.26
N ALA A 26 1.11 -17.27 -5.37
CA ALA A 26 1.25 -15.93 -4.79
C ALA A 26 1.48 -14.87 -5.87
N HIS A 27 2.29 -15.19 -6.88
CA HIS A 27 2.52 -14.27 -8.01
C HIS A 27 1.27 -14.11 -8.88
N GLN A 28 0.55 -15.21 -9.15
CA GLN A 28 -0.72 -15.15 -9.90
C GLN A 28 -1.75 -14.28 -9.17
N LEU A 29 -1.92 -14.48 -7.86
CA LEU A 29 -2.80 -13.67 -7.02
C LEU A 29 -2.46 -12.17 -7.12
N GLN A 30 -1.18 -11.82 -6.96
CA GLN A 30 -0.74 -10.43 -7.08
C GLN A 30 -1.04 -9.83 -8.46
N LEU A 31 -0.77 -10.56 -9.54
CA LEU A 31 -1.04 -10.09 -10.89
C LEU A 31 -2.55 -9.90 -11.15
N THR A 32 -3.38 -10.81 -10.66
CA THR A 32 -4.84 -10.70 -10.77
C THR A 32 -5.35 -9.46 -10.03
N LEU A 33 -4.87 -9.20 -8.81
CA LEU A 33 -5.26 -8.01 -8.05
C LEU A 33 -4.86 -6.70 -8.76
N VAL A 34 -3.63 -6.62 -9.29
CA VAL A 34 -3.18 -5.48 -10.11
C VAL A 34 -4.06 -5.29 -11.34
N ALA A 35 -4.36 -6.38 -12.05
CA ALA A 35 -5.16 -6.32 -13.27
C ALA A 35 -6.60 -5.89 -12.96
N MET A 36 -7.13 -6.28 -11.80
CA MET A 36 -8.50 -5.93 -11.41
C MET A 36 -8.62 -4.49 -10.95
N SER A 37 -7.67 -4.00 -10.16
CA SER A 37 -7.69 -2.60 -9.71
C SER A 37 -7.67 -1.61 -10.86
N LYS A 38 -6.90 -1.91 -11.92
CA LYS A 38 -6.82 -1.08 -13.12
C LYS A 38 -8.11 -1.01 -13.94
N LYS A 39 -9.11 -1.83 -13.63
CA LYS A 39 -10.43 -1.76 -14.29
C LYS A 39 -11.42 -0.89 -13.52
N HIS A 40 -11.06 -0.42 -12.33
CA HIS A 40 -11.94 0.39 -11.49
C HIS A 40 -11.36 1.79 -11.37
N LEU A 41 -12.01 2.76 -12.04
CA LEU A 41 -11.55 4.15 -12.11
C LEU A 41 -11.37 4.78 -10.72
N ASP A 42 -12.29 4.53 -9.78
CA ASP A 42 -12.16 5.06 -8.41
C ASP A 42 -10.93 4.52 -7.66
N VAL A 43 -10.56 3.26 -7.92
CA VAL A 43 -9.35 2.66 -7.31
C VAL A 43 -8.10 3.23 -7.96
N GLU A 44 -8.11 3.41 -9.27
CA GLU A 44 -7.01 4.03 -10.02
C GLU A 44 -6.77 5.47 -9.57
N ASP A 45 -7.84 6.26 -9.49
CA ASP A 45 -7.84 7.66 -9.04
C ASP A 45 -7.34 7.77 -7.60
N PHE A 46 -7.84 6.94 -6.69
CA PHE A 46 -7.37 6.86 -5.31
C PHE A 46 -5.84 6.62 -5.23
N PHE A 47 -5.32 5.63 -5.95
CA PHE A 47 -3.88 5.35 -5.96
C PHE A 47 -3.06 6.43 -6.68
N CYS A 48 -3.66 7.16 -7.62
CA CYS A 48 -3.04 8.35 -8.23
C CYS A 48 -2.81 9.42 -7.17
N HIS A 49 -3.82 9.76 -6.37
CA HIS A 49 -3.70 10.71 -5.27
C HIS A 49 -2.66 10.27 -4.22
N VAL A 50 -2.70 9.00 -3.79
CA VAL A 50 -1.69 8.45 -2.88
C VAL A 50 -0.29 8.62 -3.48
N THR A 51 -0.10 8.28 -4.75
CA THR A 51 1.19 8.41 -5.43
C THR A 51 1.65 9.86 -5.52
N ASN A 52 0.74 10.80 -5.77
CA ASN A 52 1.05 12.23 -5.82
C ASN A 52 1.52 12.74 -4.46
N VAL A 53 0.84 12.38 -3.37
CA VAL A 53 1.29 12.71 -2.00
C VAL A 53 2.70 12.15 -1.73
N LEU A 54 2.92 10.87 -2.06
CA LEU A 54 4.23 10.23 -1.87
C LEU A 54 5.32 10.94 -2.69
N ASN A 55 5.02 11.41 -3.89
CA ASN A 55 5.98 12.14 -4.71
C ASN A 55 6.22 13.55 -4.15
N VAL A 56 5.19 14.32 -3.83
CA VAL A 56 5.31 15.69 -3.31
C VAL A 56 6.19 15.75 -2.06
N ILE A 57 5.95 14.83 -1.11
CA ILE A 57 6.73 14.75 0.12
C ILE A 57 8.06 14.05 -0.13
N GLY A 58 8.03 12.92 -0.83
CA GLY A 58 9.15 12.02 -0.97
C GLY A 58 10.29 12.53 -1.84
N VAL A 59 10.09 13.53 -2.70
CA VAL A 59 11.17 14.07 -3.56
C VAL A 59 12.02 15.14 -2.87
N SER A 60 11.56 15.73 -1.75
CA SER A 60 12.26 16.82 -1.06
C SER A 60 12.76 16.39 0.31
N PHE A 61 14.07 16.54 0.55
CA PHE A 61 14.66 16.29 1.87
C PHE A 61 14.01 17.16 2.96
N LYS A 62 13.77 18.46 2.69
CA LYS A 62 13.12 19.39 3.62
C LYS A 62 11.72 18.92 4.02
N ARG A 63 10.93 18.43 3.05
CA ARG A 63 9.54 17.97 3.30
C ARG A 63 9.50 16.66 4.07
N ARG A 64 10.45 15.74 3.79
CA ARG A 64 10.58 14.50 4.58
C ARG A 64 11.00 14.80 6.01
N ASP A 65 11.96 15.69 6.20
CA ASP A 65 12.42 16.10 7.53
C ASP A 65 11.28 16.74 8.35
N LEU A 66 10.51 17.64 7.73
CA LEU A 66 9.29 18.19 8.34
C LEU A 66 8.28 17.10 8.71
N LEU A 67 8.06 16.11 7.85
CA LEU A 67 7.17 14.98 8.15
C LEU A 67 7.67 14.18 9.37
N CYS A 68 8.99 13.96 9.49
CA CYS A 68 9.60 13.27 10.64
C CYS A 68 9.41 14.09 11.93
N HIS A 69 9.67 15.40 11.88
CA HIS A 69 9.45 16.31 13.02
C HIS A 69 8.00 16.31 13.49
N LEU A 70 7.03 16.42 12.57
CA LEU A 70 5.61 16.40 12.89
C LEU A 70 5.13 15.05 13.47
N GLN A 71 5.77 13.95 13.06
CA GLN A 71 5.52 12.64 13.68
C GLN A 71 6.06 12.58 15.12
N ALA A 72 7.26 13.12 15.35
CA ALA A 72 7.88 13.17 16.68
C ALA A 72 7.07 14.05 17.65
N GLU A 73 6.63 15.24 17.22
CA GLU A 73 5.76 16.13 18.02
C GLU A 73 4.46 15.43 18.43
N LYS A 74 3.80 14.77 17.47
CA LYS A 74 2.55 14.05 17.74
C LYS A 74 2.79 12.89 18.71
N LEU A 75 3.92 12.20 18.58
CA LEU A 75 4.29 11.11 19.46
C LEU A 75 4.50 11.61 20.90
N GLU A 76 5.20 12.73 21.07
CA GLU A 76 5.43 13.38 22.35
C GLU A 76 4.10 13.77 23.01
N GLN A 77 3.18 14.41 22.27
CA GLN A 77 1.84 14.75 22.77
C GLN A 77 1.05 13.52 23.26
N LEU A 78 1.10 12.41 22.53
CA LEU A 78 0.42 11.16 22.92
C LEU A 78 1.06 10.49 24.13
N LEU A 79 2.37 10.67 24.33
CA LEU A 79 3.08 10.20 25.52
C LEU A 79 2.72 11.05 26.74
N GLU A 80 2.66 12.37 26.58
CA GLU A 80 2.24 13.31 27.62
C GLU A 80 0.79 13.11 28.05
N SER A 81 -0.11 12.80 27.11
CA SER A 81 -1.51 12.49 27.40
C SER A 81 -1.71 11.09 28.01
N GLY A 82 -0.68 10.23 27.97
CA GLY A 82 -0.75 8.86 28.45
C GLY A 82 -1.52 7.91 27.54
N GLU A 83 -1.87 8.31 26.31
CA GLU A 83 -2.56 7.47 25.32
C GLU A 83 -1.68 6.32 24.81
N ILE A 84 -0.36 6.50 24.84
CA ILE A 84 0.61 5.49 24.44
C ILE A 84 1.74 5.33 25.46
N HIS A 85 2.41 4.19 25.43
CA HIS A 85 3.53 3.88 26.32
C HIS A 85 4.84 3.78 25.57
N THR A 86 5.94 4.03 26.28
CA THR A 86 7.30 3.77 25.78
C THR A 86 7.63 2.29 25.93
N GLY A 87 8.38 1.74 24.97
CA GLY A 87 8.79 0.33 25.00
C GLY A 87 9.66 -0.03 23.81
N ARG A 88 10.47 -1.08 23.96
CA ARG A 88 11.41 -1.51 22.92
C ARG A 88 10.64 -1.97 21.68
N GLY A 89 10.82 -1.25 20.57
CA GLY A 89 10.16 -1.55 19.30
C GLY A 89 8.76 -0.93 19.13
N LEU A 90 8.25 -0.21 20.12
CA LEU A 90 7.03 0.59 19.99
C LEU A 90 7.33 1.92 19.30
N ASN A 91 6.30 2.51 18.70
CA ASN A 91 6.33 3.89 18.20
C ASN A 91 7.43 4.18 17.17
N GLN A 92 7.83 3.17 16.39
CA GLN A 92 8.82 3.34 15.34
C GLN A 92 8.35 4.36 14.29
N GLU A 93 9.30 5.16 13.81
CA GLU A 93 9.08 6.10 12.72
C GLU A 93 8.52 5.39 11.48
N ARG A 94 7.48 5.97 10.89
CA ARG A 94 6.79 5.40 9.73
C ARG A 94 7.14 6.21 8.49
N GLY A 95 7.89 5.57 7.59
CA GLY A 95 8.25 6.16 6.30
C GLY A 95 7.17 6.01 5.23
N LEU A 96 7.12 6.97 4.32
CA LEU A 96 6.36 6.91 3.08
C LEU A 96 7.14 6.13 2.02
N GLN A 97 7.07 4.80 2.09
CA GLN A 97 7.70 3.93 1.08
C GLN A 97 6.83 3.89 -0.18
N ARG A 98 7.44 4.16 -1.35
CA ARG A 98 6.77 4.01 -2.64
C ARG A 98 6.44 2.55 -2.91
N SER A 99 5.19 2.28 -3.26
CA SER A 99 4.75 0.95 -3.66
C SER A 99 5.33 0.57 -5.03
N GLY A 100 5.73 -0.68 -5.19
CA GLY A 100 6.23 -1.20 -6.46
C GLY A 100 5.07 -1.61 -7.37
N ASN A 101 5.10 -1.19 -8.64
CA ASN A 101 4.06 -1.45 -9.65
C ASN A 101 3.69 -2.94 -9.84
N THR A 102 4.59 -3.85 -9.46
CA THR A 102 4.46 -5.30 -9.65
C THR A 102 4.16 -6.06 -8.37
N ARG A 103 4.15 -5.40 -7.20
CA ARG A 103 4.03 -6.06 -5.89
C ARG A 103 2.95 -5.39 -5.05
N TRP A 104 1.72 -5.84 -5.20
CA TRP A 104 0.56 -5.35 -4.43
C TRP A 104 0.73 -5.44 -2.90
N GLY A 105 1.54 -6.37 -2.39
CA GLY A 105 1.88 -6.42 -0.96
C GLY A 105 2.60 -5.16 -0.45
N SER A 106 3.29 -4.41 -1.32
CA SER A 106 3.90 -3.13 -0.95
C SER A 106 2.84 -2.02 -0.78
N HIS A 107 1.75 -2.06 -1.56
CA HIS A 107 0.65 -1.11 -1.43
C HIS A 107 -0.02 -1.23 -0.06
N PHE A 108 -0.18 -2.45 0.48
CA PHE A 108 -0.70 -2.64 1.84
C PHE A 108 0.13 -1.86 2.87
N LYS A 109 1.46 -2.04 2.87
CA LYS A 109 2.34 -1.37 3.82
C LYS A 109 2.34 0.15 3.62
N THR A 110 2.28 0.61 2.37
CA THR A 110 2.14 2.04 2.05
C THR A 110 0.87 2.62 2.66
N LEU A 111 -0.30 1.98 2.45
CA LEU A 111 -1.57 2.48 3.00
C LEU A 111 -1.64 2.40 4.53
N ASP A 112 -1.09 1.33 5.12
CA ASP A 112 -0.98 1.18 6.58
C ASP A 112 -0.20 2.36 7.18
N ASN A 113 0.99 2.64 6.64
CA ASN A 113 1.77 3.80 7.05
C ASN A 113 1.03 5.11 6.78
N PHE A 114 0.39 5.24 5.62
CA PHE A 114 -0.34 6.44 5.21
C PHE A 114 -1.46 6.80 6.20
N ILE A 115 -2.23 5.82 6.69
CA ILE A 115 -3.25 6.03 7.71
C ILE A 115 -2.62 6.51 9.03
N VAL A 116 -1.56 5.83 9.48
CA VAL A 116 -0.92 6.16 10.77
C VAL A 116 -0.40 7.60 10.80
N ILE A 117 0.19 8.07 9.70
CA ILE A 117 0.81 9.40 9.63
C ILE A 117 -0.07 10.42 8.88
N PHE A 118 -1.35 10.11 8.64
CA PHE A 118 -2.24 10.92 7.81
C PHE A 118 -2.30 12.39 8.27
N SER A 119 -2.44 12.62 9.59
CA SER A 119 -2.45 13.98 10.14
C SER A 119 -1.17 14.75 9.86
N SER A 120 -0.01 14.08 9.90
CA SER A 120 1.28 14.71 9.64
C SER A 120 1.45 15.01 8.15
N ILE A 121 0.92 14.14 7.26
CA ILE A 121 0.85 14.41 5.80
C ILE A 121 0.05 15.68 5.53
N ILE A 122 -1.14 15.82 6.14
CA ILE A 122 -1.99 17.01 5.98
C ILE A 122 -1.21 18.27 6.38
N ARG A 123 -0.59 18.28 7.57
CA ARG A 123 0.22 19.43 8.04
C ARG A 123 1.36 19.77 7.08
N VAL A 124 2.05 18.77 6.51
CA VAL A 124 3.10 19.02 5.50
C VAL A 124 2.53 19.68 4.24
N LEU A 125 1.38 19.21 3.75
CA LEU A 125 0.75 19.77 2.54
C LEU A 125 0.23 21.20 2.78
N GLU A 126 -0.33 21.49 3.95
CA GLU A 126 -0.75 22.84 4.36
C GLU A 126 0.45 23.81 4.38
N VAL A 127 1.60 23.38 4.92
CA VAL A 127 2.83 24.20 4.90
C VAL A 127 3.28 24.47 3.47
N ILE A 128 3.20 23.49 2.57
CA ILE A 128 3.58 23.69 1.16
C ILE A 128 2.59 24.59 0.44
N GLU A 129 1.29 24.48 0.72
CA GLU A 129 0.27 25.39 0.19
C GLU A 129 0.59 26.85 0.56
N HIS A 130 1.04 27.11 1.79
CA HIS A 130 1.35 28.46 2.25
C HIS A 130 2.73 28.96 1.80
N GLU A 131 3.76 28.12 1.86
CA GLU A 131 5.16 28.47 1.60
C GLU A 131 5.62 28.20 0.15
N GLY A 132 4.76 27.68 -0.71
CA GLY A 132 5.13 27.30 -2.08
C GLY A 132 5.74 28.45 -2.87
N SER A 133 6.85 28.18 -3.58
CA SER A 133 7.65 29.20 -4.26
C SER A 133 6.89 29.87 -5.39
N THR A 134 6.02 29.11 -6.06
CA THR A 134 5.20 29.61 -7.18
C THR A 134 3.71 29.51 -6.89
N SER A 135 2.91 30.36 -7.55
CA SER A 135 1.44 30.25 -7.47
C SER A 135 0.92 28.91 -8.01
N ASN A 136 1.60 28.33 -9.00
CA ASN A 136 1.21 27.05 -9.58
C ASN A 136 1.43 25.89 -8.60
N GLU A 137 2.58 25.84 -7.91
CA GLU A 137 2.82 24.87 -6.83
C GLU A 137 1.71 25.00 -5.79
N ARG A 138 1.55 26.18 -5.16
CA ARG A 138 0.53 26.41 -4.12
C ARG A 138 -0.87 25.95 -4.55
N ASN A 139 -1.27 26.22 -5.79
CA ASN A 139 -2.57 25.76 -6.31
C ASN A 139 -2.65 24.24 -6.50
N GLN A 140 -1.58 23.59 -6.97
CA GLN A 140 -1.51 22.13 -7.10
C GLN A 140 -1.56 21.44 -5.74
N GLU A 141 -0.83 21.96 -4.75
CA GLU A 141 -0.86 21.41 -3.40
C GLU A 141 -2.22 21.64 -2.71
N LYS A 142 -2.81 22.82 -2.89
CA LYS A 142 -4.19 23.10 -2.42
C LYS A 142 -5.20 22.12 -3.01
N TYR A 143 -5.12 21.86 -4.32
CA TYR A 143 -5.99 20.89 -4.98
C TYR A 143 -5.77 19.48 -4.43
N LEU A 144 -4.52 19.04 -4.29
CA LEU A 144 -4.21 17.72 -3.74
C LEU A 144 -4.74 17.58 -2.31
N LEU A 145 -4.57 18.61 -1.48
CA LEU A 145 -5.10 18.67 -0.13
C LEU A 145 -6.63 18.55 -0.14
N SER A 146 -7.32 19.31 -1.00
CA SER A 146 -8.79 19.26 -1.09
C SER A 146 -9.31 17.89 -1.51
N GLU A 147 -8.56 17.12 -2.31
CA GLU A 147 -8.95 15.77 -2.73
C GLU A 147 -8.78 14.73 -1.62
N ILE A 148 -7.65 14.77 -0.89
CA ILE A 148 -7.34 13.72 0.10
C ILE A 148 -8.11 13.85 1.42
N ILE A 149 -8.67 15.03 1.72
CA ILE A 149 -9.53 15.22 2.89
C ILE A 149 -10.99 14.88 2.63
N THR A 150 -11.37 14.55 1.38
CA THR A 150 -12.74 14.18 1.06
C THR A 150 -13.15 12.88 1.73
N PHE A 151 -14.44 12.75 2.06
CA PHE A 151 -15.00 11.49 2.52
C PHE A 151 -14.72 10.35 1.52
N LYS A 152 -14.83 10.63 0.21
CA LYS A 152 -14.53 9.65 -0.85
C LYS A 152 -13.13 9.08 -0.70
N PHE A 153 -12.12 9.94 -0.55
CA PHE A 153 -10.73 9.50 -0.40
C PHE A 153 -10.53 8.70 0.90
N ILE A 154 -11.03 9.19 2.04
CA ILE A 154 -10.90 8.51 3.33
C ILE A 154 -11.60 7.14 3.33
N PHE A 155 -12.81 7.07 2.75
CA PHE A 155 -13.52 5.82 2.57
C PHE A 155 -12.71 4.83 1.72
N MET A 156 -12.20 5.28 0.57
CA MET A 156 -11.37 4.45 -0.31
C MET A 156 -10.08 4.00 0.38
N LEU A 157 -9.45 4.86 1.18
CA LEU A 157 -8.26 4.51 1.96
C LEU A 157 -8.52 3.33 2.90
N HIS A 158 -9.60 3.39 3.68
CA HIS A 158 -9.96 2.31 4.58
C HIS A 158 -10.46 1.06 3.87
N LEU A 159 -11.26 1.21 2.80
CA LEU A 159 -11.75 0.09 1.99
C LEU A 159 -10.57 -0.67 1.36
N MET A 160 -9.66 0.06 0.70
CA MET A 160 -8.50 -0.54 0.04
C MET A 160 -7.53 -1.14 1.04
N LEU A 161 -7.33 -0.53 2.22
CA LEU A 161 -6.52 -1.14 3.29
C LEU A 161 -7.09 -2.52 3.68
N LYS A 162 -8.40 -2.63 3.92
CA LYS A 162 -9.06 -3.90 4.29
C LYS A 162 -8.93 -4.97 3.20
N VAL A 163 -9.19 -4.62 1.94
CA VAL A 163 -9.04 -5.52 0.78
C VAL A 163 -7.59 -6.03 0.69
N LEU A 164 -6.63 -5.11 0.81
CA LEU A 164 -5.21 -5.42 0.73
C LEU A 164 -4.72 -6.24 1.92
N ALA A 165 -5.24 -6.01 3.13
CA ALA A 165 -4.90 -6.80 4.31
C ALA A 165 -5.25 -8.28 4.11
N MET A 166 -6.49 -8.58 3.72
CA MET A 166 -6.95 -9.93 3.46
C MET A 166 -6.15 -10.61 2.34
N SER A 167 -5.88 -9.87 1.26
CA SER A 167 -5.08 -10.36 0.14
C SER A 167 -3.62 -10.62 0.53
N ASN A 168 -3.05 -9.78 1.39
CA ASN A 168 -1.67 -9.90 1.87
C ASN A 168 -1.50 -11.07 2.85
N GLU A 169 -2.49 -11.34 3.70
CA GLU A 169 -2.56 -12.53 4.56
C GLU A 169 -2.48 -13.81 3.72
N LEU A 170 -3.37 -13.95 2.73
CA LEU A 170 -3.36 -15.08 1.81
C LEU A 170 -2.03 -15.21 1.06
N ASN A 171 -1.50 -14.08 0.56
CA ASN A 171 -0.23 -14.06 -0.15
C ASN A 171 0.95 -14.53 0.73
N LYS A 172 0.97 -14.20 2.03
CA LYS A 172 2.00 -14.69 2.96
C LYS A 172 1.89 -16.19 3.17
N ILE A 173 0.67 -16.71 3.30
CA ILE A 173 0.41 -18.15 3.46
C ILE A 173 0.89 -18.91 2.22
N LEU A 174 0.55 -18.42 1.02
CA LEU A 174 1.00 -19.01 -0.25
C LEU A 174 2.53 -19.03 -0.45
N GLN A 175 3.30 -18.26 0.33
CA GLN A 175 4.76 -18.18 0.24
C GLN A 175 5.49 -18.96 1.34
N LYS A 176 4.77 -19.48 2.34
CA LYS A 176 5.34 -20.32 3.39
C LYS A 176 5.81 -21.65 2.81
N ARG A 177 6.96 -22.15 3.29
CA ARG A 177 7.56 -23.41 2.81
C ARG A 177 6.89 -24.65 3.39
N ASP A 178 6.23 -24.50 4.53
CA ASP A 178 5.66 -25.51 5.40
C ASP A 178 4.13 -25.62 5.26
N GLN A 179 3.59 -25.38 4.07
CA GLN A 179 2.14 -25.45 3.81
C GLN A 179 1.78 -26.66 2.96
N ASP A 180 0.76 -27.39 3.38
CA ASP A 180 0.09 -28.37 2.52
C ASP A 180 -1.04 -27.72 1.71
N ILE A 181 -1.44 -28.39 0.64
CA ILE A 181 -2.44 -27.89 -0.29
C ILE A 181 -3.84 -27.77 0.33
N VAL A 182 -4.18 -28.59 1.32
CA VAL A 182 -5.50 -28.58 1.97
C VAL A 182 -5.66 -27.30 2.78
N ASN A 183 -4.66 -26.99 3.60
CA ASN A 183 -4.58 -25.75 4.37
C ASN A 183 -4.62 -24.51 3.45
N VAL A 184 -3.87 -24.53 2.35
CA VAL A 184 -3.89 -23.41 1.38
C VAL A 184 -5.28 -23.20 0.77
N VAL A 185 -5.98 -24.28 0.41
CA VAL A 185 -7.33 -24.21 -0.16
C VAL A 185 -8.33 -23.70 0.87
N GLU A 186 -8.24 -24.15 2.12
CA GLU A 186 -9.08 -23.65 3.21
C GLU A 186 -8.90 -22.14 3.41
N PHE A 187 -7.66 -21.66 3.51
CA PHE A 187 -7.38 -20.22 3.61
C PHE A 187 -7.89 -19.44 2.40
N PHE A 188 -7.74 -19.98 1.19
CA PHE A 188 -8.29 -19.36 -0.01
C PHE A 188 -9.82 -19.21 0.07
N ILE A 189 -10.54 -20.24 0.52
CA ILE A 189 -12.00 -20.21 0.70
C ILE A 189 -12.38 -19.17 1.76
N ILE A 190 -11.66 -19.13 2.89
CA ILE A 190 -11.89 -18.15 3.96
C ILE A 190 -11.69 -16.73 3.44
N THR A 191 -10.58 -16.45 2.75
CA THR A 191 -10.31 -15.11 2.18
C THR A 191 -11.39 -14.72 1.17
N LYS A 192 -11.81 -15.64 0.30
CA LYS A 192 -12.90 -15.40 -0.65
C LYS A 192 -14.20 -15.05 0.07
N LYS A 193 -14.57 -15.82 1.09
CA LYS A 193 -15.78 -15.58 1.88
C LYS A 193 -15.74 -14.20 2.55
N ARG A 194 -14.63 -13.84 3.22
CA ARG A 194 -14.47 -12.52 3.85
C ARG A 194 -14.63 -11.35 2.86
N LEU A 195 -14.10 -11.51 1.64
CA LEU A 195 -14.28 -10.51 0.57
C LEU A 195 -15.73 -10.44 0.07
N GLN A 196 -16.43 -11.58 0.00
CA GLN A 196 -17.84 -11.63 -0.37
C GLN A 196 -18.73 -11.00 0.70
N ASP A 197 -18.54 -11.37 1.96
CA ASP A 197 -19.28 -10.82 3.10
C ASP A 197 -19.13 -9.28 3.11
N MET A 198 -17.90 -8.77 2.94
CA MET A 198 -17.65 -7.33 2.88
C MET A 198 -18.39 -6.62 1.73
N ARG A 199 -18.63 -7.32 0.60
CA ARG A 199 -19.39 -6.78 -0.53
C ARG A 199 -20.90 -6.80 -0.27
N GLU A 200 -21.40 -7.80 0.46
CA GLU A 200 -22.83 -8.00 0.70
C GLU A 200 -23.33 -7.19 1.89
N THR A 201 -22.46 -6.92 2.88
CA THR A 201 -22.82 -6.20 4.11
C THR A 201 -22.36 -4.74 4.15
N GLY A 202 -21.59 -4.30 3.16
CA GLY A 202 -21.06 -2.94 3.05
C GLY A 202 -21.92 -2.05 2.18
#